data_AF-A0A178X0U0-F1
#
_entry.id   AF-A0A178X0U0-F1
#
_cell.length_a   1.000
_cell.length_b   1.000
_cell.length_c   1.000
_cell.angle_alpha   90.00
_cell.angle_beta   90.00
_cell.angle_gamma   90.00
#
_symmetry.space_group_name_H-M   'P 1'
#
loop_
_entity.id
_entity.type
_entity.pdbx_description
1 polymer ?
#
loop_
_entity_poly.entity_id
_entity_poly.type
_entity_poly.pdbx_seq_one_letter_code
_entity_poly.pdbx_strand_id
1 'polypeptide(L)'
;MTFAIGLFDLFAYAIPGALHLAVLAYLAGAPHWIDLAAVSRGPGVVLVIGVVVASYLLGYLAYPMGARAGRWLPRRRKRNAREEFLRRNPSARGQAFVEADSFLLLSALRLHDAGAALEATRLRTAGLMLRNSSPALAVAFPALVAQGRLMSHWASVKTLELSFWVPEVERP
;
A
#
# COMPACT_ATOMS: atom_id res chain seq x y z
N MET A 1 30.95 -5.74 -5.69
CA MET A 1 29.61 -6.21 -5.28
C MET A 1 28.64 -5.04 -5.37
N THR A 2 27.95 -4.92 -6.49
CA THR A 2 26.93 -3.88 -6.70
C THR A 2 25.65 -4.37 -6.04
N PHE A 3 25.24 -3.70 -4.96
CA PHE A 3 23.88 -3.82 -4.41
C PHE A 3 22.91 -3.25 -5.45
N ALA A 4 22.59 -4.05 -6.47
CA ALA A 4 21.47 -3.79 -7.36
C ALA A 4 20.19 -4.11 -6.60
N ILE A 5 19.85 -3.29 -5.61
CA ILE A 5 18.50 -3.24 -5.06
C ILE A 5 17.63 -2.86 -6.26
N GLY A 6 16.86 -3.82 -6.77
CA GLY A 6 15.97 -3.57 -7.89
C GLY A 6 15.03 -2.43 -7.52
N LEU A 7 14.80 -1.50 -8.44
CA LEU A 7 13.87 -0.38 -8.24
C LEU A 7 12.51 -0.85 -7.69
N PHE A 8 12.06 -2.02 -8.14
CA PHE A 8 10.86 -2.69 -7.64
C PHE A 8 10.94 -3.07 -6.16
N ASP A 9 12.06 -3.60 -5.67
CA ASP A 9 12.22 -3.93 -4.24
C ASP A 9 12.21 -2.67 -3.37
N LEU A 10 12.77 -1.55 -3.84
CA LEU A 10 12.67 -0.28 -3.12
C LEU A 10 11.20 0.15 -2.97
N PHE A 11 10.45 0.11 -4.08
CA PHE A 11 9.02 0.43 -4.07
C PHE A 11 8.17 -0.57 -3.29
N ALA A 12 8.61 -1.84 -3.19
CA ALA A 12 7.93 -2.88 -2.42
C ALA A 12 7.66 -2.47 -0.97
N TYR A 13 8.57 -1.66 -0.42
CA TYR A 13 8.53 -1.21 0.98
C TYR A 13 8.21 0.27 1.09
N ALA A 14 8.72 1.13 0.20
CA ALA A 14 8.53 2.57 0.28
C ALA A 14 7.06 2.99 0.12
N ILE A 15 6.32 2.40 -0.83
CA ILE A 15 4.91 2.76 -1.09
C ILE A 15 3.99 2.38 0.07
N PRO A 16 4.00 1.13 0.57
CA PRO A 16 3.27 0.79 1.78
C PRO A 16 3.72 1.65 2.96
N GLY A 17 5.01 1.87 3.11
CA GLY A 17 5.58 2.72 4.15
C GLY A 17 5.04 4.14 4.19
N ALA A 18 4.95 4.78 3.02
CA ALA A 18 4.37 6.12 2.88
C ALA A 18 2.88 6.14 3.27
N LEU A 19 2.12 5.09 2.93
CA LEU A 19 0.73 4.95 3.36
C LEU A 19 0.61 4.84 4.89
N HIS A 20 1.45 4.03 5.53
CA HIS A 20 1.47 3.94 7.00
C HIS A 20 1.86 5.29 7.62
N LEU A 21 2.86 5.96 7.05
CA LEU A 21 3.31 7.26 7.53
C LEU A 21 2.20 8.31 7.41
N ALA A 22 1.45 8.32 6.30
CA ALA A 22 0.31 9.20 6.10
C ALA A 22 -0.81 8.93 7.12
N VAL A 23 -1.12 7.67 7.39
CA VAL A 23 -2.12 7.29 8.42
C VAL A 23 -1.66 7.71 9.81
N LEU A 24 -0.39 7.46 10.16
CA LEU A 24 0.17 7.89 11.44
C LEU A 24 0.18 9.42 11.58
N ALA A 25 0.57 10.15 10.54
CA ALA A 25 0.56 11.60 10.54
C ALA A 25 -0.86 12.15 10.72
N TYR A 26 -1.84 11.55 10.03
CA TYR A 26 -3.26 11.89 10.19
C TYR A 26 -3.74 11.64 11.63
N LEU A 27 -3.43 10.47 12.20
CA LEU A 27 -3.81 10.14 13.57
C LEU A 27 -3.07 10.99 14.62
N ALA A 28 -1.83 11.40 14.36
CA ALA A 28 -1.02 12.24 15.26
C ALA A 28 -1.40 13.73 15.19
N GLY A 29 -1.97 14.19 14.08
CA GLY A 29 -2.51 15.54 13.95
C GLY A 29 -3.78 15.76 14.79
N ALA A 30 -4.61 14.72 14.99
CA ALA A 30 -5.83 14.81 15.77
C ALA A 30 -5.59 15.21 17.26
N PRO A 31 -4.62 14.64 17.99
CA PRO A 31 -4.30 15.03 19.37
C PRO A 31 -3.24 16.14 19.53
N HIS A 32 -2.75 16.77 18.44
CA HIS A 32 -1.69 17.80 18.47
C HIS A 32 -0.34 17.31 19.04
N TRP A 33 -0.07 16.00 19.02
CA TRP A 33 1.18 15.44 19.54
C TRP A 33 2.42 15.85 18.75
N ILE A 34 2.24 16.29 17.49
CA ILE A 34 3.30 16.75 16.62
C ILE A 34 2.89 18.12 16.09
N ASP A 35 3.73 19.13 16.32
CA ASP A 35 3.55 20.45 15.71
C ASP A 35 3.98 20.39 14.23
N LEU A 36 3.05 20.00 13.35
CA LEU A 36 3.28 19.95 11.91
C LEU A 36 3.74 21.31 11.35
N ALA A 37 3.39 22.42 11.99
CA ALA A 37 3.79 23.77 11.57
C ALA A 37 5.24 24.10 11.96
N ALA A 38 5.80 23.44 13.00
CA ALA A 38 7.23 23.52 13.29
C ALA A 38 8.06 22.68 12.30
N VAL A 39 7.54 21.50 11.93
CA VAL A 39 8.20 20.60 10.97
C VAL A 39 8.27 21.24 9.57
N SER A 40 7.20 21.90 9.11
CA SER A 40 7.15 22.54 7.79
C SER A 40 8.08 23.77 7.64
N ARG A 41 8.57 24.33 8.76
CA ARG A 41 9.51 25.46 8.77
C ARG A 41 10.97 25.04 8.58
N GLY A 42 11.27 23.74 8.58
CA GLY A 42 12.62 23.23 8.38
C GLY A 42 13.07 23.22 6.90
N PRO A 43 14.35 22.91 6.63
CA PRO A 43 14.87 22.79 5.27
C PRO A 43 14.12 21.67 4.51
N GLY A 44 13.41 22.04 3.44
CA GLY A 44 12.52 21.12 2.72
C GLY A 44 13.21 19.85 2.21
N VAL A 45 14.48 19.93 1.79
CA VAL A 45 15.26 18.77 1.35
C VAL A 45 15.47 17.74 2.47
N VAL A 46 15.79 18.21 3.68
CA VAL A 46 15.98 17.33 4.85
C VAL A 46 14.66 16.66 5.22
N LEU A 47 13.55 17.41 5.11
CA LEU A 47 12.20 16.91 5.36
C LEU A 47 11.82 15.82 4.37
N VAL A 48 12.07 16.03 3.07
CA VAL A 48 11.82 15.02 2.02
C VAL A 48 12.66 13.77 2.26
N ILE A 49 13.95 13.91 2.53
CA ILE A 49 14.83 12.77 2.83
C ILE A 49 14.33 12.02 4.06
N GLY A 50 13.99 12.74 5.13
CA GLY A 50 13.45 12.16 6.36
C GLY A 50 12.15 11.39 6.12
N VAL A 51 11.23 11.94 5.32
CA VAL A 51 9.97 11.29 4.94
C VAL A 51 10.23 10.02 4.14
N VAL A 52 11.15 10.05 3.17
CA VAL A 52 11.50 8.88 2.35
C VAL A 52 12.11 7.77 3.21
N VAL A 53 13.05 8.11 4.08
CA VAL A 53 13.70 7.16 5.00
C VAL A 53 12.69 6.59 6.00
N ALA A 54 11.89 7.44 6.64
CA ALA A 54 10.86 7.02 7.58
C ALA A 54 9.83 6.11 6.91
N SER A 55 9.37 6.47 5.71
CA SER A 55 8.48 5.62 4.91
C SER A 55 9.11 4.27 4.66
N TYR A 56 10.35 4.21 4.17
CA TYR A 56 11.02 2.94 3.90
C TYR A 56 11.14 2.06 5.15
N LEU A 57 11.59 2.62 6.27
CA LEU A 57 11.73 1.91 7.54
C LEU A 57 10.38 1.40 8.05
N LEU A 58 9.34 2.22 7.98
CA LEU A 58 8.01 1.87 8.42
C LEU A 58 7.40 0.76 7.55
N GLY A 59 7.63 0.82 6.24
CA GLY A 59 7.24 -0.23 5.30
C GLY A 59 7.95 -1.57 5.55
N TYR A 60 9.23 -1.51 5.93
CA TYR A 60 10.01 -2.69 6.35
C TYR A 60 9.49 -3.25 7.68
N LEU A 61 9.21 -2.39 8.67
CA LEU A 61 8.72 -2.80 9.99
C LEU A 61 7.27 -3.31 9.96
N ALA A 62 6.46 -2.83 9.02
CA ALA A 62 5.09 -3.28 8.79
C ALA A 62 5.01 -4.63 8.05
N TYR A 63 6.10 -5.10 7.44
CA TYR A 63 6.18 -6.40 6.77
C TYR A 63 5.64 -7.59 7.60
N PRO A 64 6.02 -7.77 8.88
CA PRO A 64 5.43 -8.80 9.75
C PRO A 64 3.95 -8.57 10.05
N MET A 65 3.46 -7.33 10.04
CA MET A 65 2.05 -7.00 10.25
C MET A 65 1.20 -7.41 9.04
N GLY A 66 1.65 -7.14 7.81
CA GLY A 66 1.00 -7.64 6.59
C GLY A 66 0.97 -9.16 6.51
N ALA A 67 2.05 -9.83 6.94
CA ALA A 67 2.09 -11.30 7.03
C ALA A 67 1.15 -11.86 8.11
N ARG A 68 0.96 -11.14 9.23
CA ARG A 68 -0.02 -11.48 10.27
C ARG A 68 -1.45 -11.23 9.79
N ALA A 69 -1.75 -10.12 9.12
CA ALA A 69 -3.07 -9.84 8.54
C ALA A 69 -3.50 -10.93 7.54
N GLY A 70 -2.55 -11.45 6.75
CA GLY A 70 -2.78 -12.60 5.87
C GLY A 70 -3.10 -13.92 6.58
N ARG A 71 -2.86 -14.05 7.90
CA ARG A 71 -3.33 -15.19 8.71
C ARG A 71 -4.78 -15.06 9.15
N TRP A 72 -5.27 -13.82 9.27
CA TRP A 72 -6.66 -13.54 9.65
C TRP A 72 -7.61 -13.64 8.47
N LEU A 73 -7.13 -13.39 7.25
CA LEU A 73 -7.90 -13.69 6.05
C LEU A 73 -7.94 -15.21 5.83
N PRO A 74 -9.14 -15.82 5.67
CA PRO A 74 -9.24 -17.24 5.38
C PRO A 74 -8.44 -17.53 4.10
N ARG A 75 -7.55 -18.53 4.14
CA ARG A 75 -6.72 -19.02 3.03
C ARG A 75 -7.58 -19.58 1.89
N ARG A 76 -8.42 -18.75 1.26
CA ARG A 76 -9.47 -19.20 0.35
C ARG A 76 -8.95 -19.73 -0.98
N ARG A 77 -7.64 -19.70 -1.26
CA ARG A 77 -7.04 -20.44 -2.37
C ARG A 77 -5.53 -20.51 -2.21
N LYS A 78 -5.00 -21.64 -1.72
CA LYS A 78 -3.70 -22.12 -2.21
C LYS A 78 -3.93 -22.56 -3.66
N ARG A 79 -4.01 -21.60 -4.59
CA ARG A 79 -4.05 -21.93 -6.02
C ARG A 79 -2.64 -22.36 -6.39
N ASN A 80 -2.44 -23.66 -6.52
CA ASN A 80 -1.16 -24.21 -6.90
C ASN A 80 -0.86 -23.69 -8.32
N ALA A 81 0.12 -22.79 -8.46
CA ALA A 81 0.40 -22.11 -9.73
C ALA A 81 0.66 -23.13 -10.86
N ARG A 82 1.27 -24.25 -10.49
CA ARG A 82 1.54 -25.40 -11.35
C ARG A 82 0.27 -26.07 -11.88
N GLU A 83 -0.71 -26.33 -11.00
CA GLU A 83 -2.00 -26.90 -11.41
C GLU A 83 -2.78 -25.94 -12.30
N GLU A 84 -2.77 -24.64 -11.98
CA GLU A 84 -3.42 -23.62 -12.80
C GLU A 84 -2.78 -23.53 -14.20
N PHE A 85 -1.44 -23.61 -14.28
CA PHE A 85 -0.72 -23.64 -15.56
C PHE A 85 -1.04 -24.91 -16.35
N LEU A 86 -0.97 -26.10 -15.73
CA LEU A 86 -1.28 -27.37 -16.38
C LEU A 86 -2.75 -27.50 -16.78
N ARG A 87 -3.66 -26.80 -16.09
CA ARG A 87 -5.06 -26.70 -16.47
C ARG A 87 -5.25 -25.90 -17.75
N ARG A 88 -4.46 -24.84 -17.95
CA ARG A 88 -4.52 -24.00 -19.16
C ARG A 88 -3.74 -24.61 -20.33
N ASN A 89 -2.62 -25.28 -20.04
CA ASN A 89 -1.71 -25.86 -21.01
C ASN A 89 -1.50 -27.36 -20.73
N PRO A 90 -2.48 -28.22 -21.05
CA PRO A 90 -2.37 -29.66 -20.77
C PRO A 90 -1.22 -30.34 -21.54
N SER A 91 -0.82 -29.80 -22.69
CA SER A 91 0.31 -30.29 -23.51
C SER A 91 1.68 -30.12 -22.85
N ALA A 92 1.81 -29.28 -21.83
CA ALA A 92 3.05 -29.08 -21.09
C ALA A 92 3.27 -30.12 -19.97
N ARG A 93 2.34 -31.08 -19.78
CA ARG A 93 2.51 -32.15 -18.79
C ARG A 93 3.73 -33.00 -19.11
N GLY A 94 4.55 -33.28 -18.08
CA GLY A 94 5.75 -34.10 -18.20
C GLY A 94 6.99 -33.35 -18.69
N GLN A 95 6.92 -32.04 -18.93
CA GLN A 95 8.11 -31.26 -19.27
C GLN A 95 8.94 -30.94 -18.02
N ALA A 96 10.27 -31.02 -18.17
CA ALA A 96 11.22 -30.80 -17.07
C ALA A 96 11.08 -29.43 -16.39
N PHE A 97 10.75 -28.38 -17.17
CA PHE A 97 10.55 -27.04 -16.61
C PHE A 97 9.32 -26.95 -15.71
N VAL A 98 8.33 -27.83 -15.88
CA VAL A 98 7.15 -27.85 -15.02
C VAL A 98 7.51 -28.42 -13.65
N GLU A 99 8.48 -29.34 -13.56
CA GLU A 99 9.00 -29.95 -12.32
C GLU A 99 10.08 -29.13 -11.63
N ALA A 100 10.74 -28.25 -12.36
CA ALA A 100 11.81 -27.41 -11.83
C ALA A 100 11.30 -26.39 -10.79
N ASP A 101 12.20 -26.03 -9.87
CA ASP A 101 11.93 -25.01 -8.87
C ASP A 101 11.72 -23.62 -9.51
N SER A 102 10.74 -22.87 -9.01
CA SER A 102 10.40 -21.54 -9.54
C SER A 102 11.57 -20.57 -9.51
N PHE A 103 12.51 -20.68 -8.57
CA PHE A 103 13.70 -19.85 -8.50
C PHE A 103 14.72 -20.22 -9.60
N LEU A 104 14.86 -21.52 -9.90
CA LEU A 104 15.71 -21.97 -11.01
C LEU A 104 15.14 -21.52 -12.35
N LEU A 105 13.82 -21.63 -12.53
CA LEU A 105 13.13 -21.14 -13.73
C LEU A 105 13.30 -19.63 -13.90
N LEU A 106 13.13 -18.84 -12.83
CA LEU A 106 13.31 -17.39 -12.88
C LEU A 106 14.77 -17.00 -13.18
N SER A 107 15.74 -17.76 -12.65
CA SER A 107 17.16 -17.51 -12.89
C SER A 107 17.55 -17.83 -14.35
N ALA A 108 17.05 -18.95 -14.87
CA ALA A 108 17.19 -19.29 -16.28
C ALA A 108 16.52 -18.24 -17.18
N LEU A 109 15.31 -17.78 -16.81
CA LEU A 109 14.64 -16.68 -17.51
C LEU A 109 15.48 -15.40 -17.51
N ARG A 110 16.11 -15.02 -16.40
CA ARG A 110 16.98 -13.83 -16.36
C ARG A 110 18.18 -13.92 -17.30
N LEU A 111 18.69 -15.12 -17.53
CA LEU A 111 19.83 -15.37 -18.43
C LEU A 111 19.43 -15.37 -19.90
N HIS A 112 18.21 -15.84 -20.22
CA HIS A 112 17.77 -16.02 -21.60
C HIS A 112 16.82 -14.92 -22.11
N ASP A 113 16.02 -14.32 -21.22
CA ASP A 113 15.07 -13.24 -21.52
C ASP A 113 14.85 -12.34 -20.30
N ALA A 114 15.64 -11.26 -20.24
CA ALA A 114 15.55 -10.26 -19.18
C ALA A 114 14.17 -9.56 -19.13
N GLY A 115 13.47 -9.45 -20.27
CA GLY A 115 12.16 -8.80 -20.35
C GLY A 115 11.08 -9.62 -19.66
N ALA A 116 10.99 -10.91 -19.99
CA ALA A 116 10.03 -11.81 -19.34
C ALA A 116 10.33 -12.01 -17.85
N ALA A 117 11.62 -12.03 -17.46
CA ALA A 117 12.00 -12.10 -16.06
C ALA A 117 11.61 -10.84 -15.26
N LEU A 118 11.66 -9.68 -15.91
CA LEU A 118 11.24 -8.40 -15.32
C LEU A 118 9.74 -8.39 -15.05
N GLU A 119 8.93 -8.87 -15.97
CA GLU A 119 7.47 -8.93 -15.83
C GLU A 119 7.05 -9.83 -14.65
N ALA A 120 7.66 -11.02 -14.54
CA ALA A 120 7.43 -11.91 -13.41
C ALA A 120 7.83 -11.27 -12.07
N THR A 121 8.96 -10.56 -12.04
CA THR A 121 9.42 -9.82 -10.84
C THR A 121 8.44 -8.71 -10.48
N ARG A 122 7.99 -7.91 -11.46
CA ARG A 122 7.03 -6.82 -11.26
C ARG A 122 5.72 -7.31 -10.65
N LEU A 123 5.16 -8.41 -11.15
CA LEU A 123 3.92 -8.99 -10.62
C LEU A 123 4.09 -9.47 -9.17
N ARG A 124 5.22 -10.10 -8.85
CA ARG A 124 5.54 -10.55 -7.48
C ARG A 124 5.67 -9.36 -6.53
N THR A 125 6.41 -8.33 -6.94
CA THR A 125 6.59 -7.11 -6.15
C THR A 125 5.26 -6.39 -5.93
N ALA A 126 4.45 -6.22 -6.98
CA ALA A 126 3.12 -5.60 -6.86
C ALA A 126 2.21 -6.36 -5.88
N GLY A 127 2.23 -7.70 -5.91
CA GLY A 127 1.50 -8.52 -4.95
C GLY A 127 1.97 -8.32 -3.50
N LEU A 128 3.29 -8.20 -3.28
CA LEU A 128 3.85 -7.90 -1.96
C LEU A 128 3.46 -6.50 -1.49
N MET A 129 3.52 -5.50 -2.38
CA MET A 129 3.11 -4.12 -2.09
C MET A 129 1.65 -4.07 -1.64
N LEU A 130 0.75 -4.69 -2.42
CA LEU A 130 -0.69 -4.67 -2.12
C LEU A 130 -0.99 -5.32 -0.77
N ARG A 131 -0.35 -6.46 -0.48
CA ARG A 131 -0.47 -7.15 0.79
C ARG A 131 0.04 -6.29 1.95
N ASN A 132 1.16 -5.59 1.76
CA ASN A 132 1.75 -4.77 2.81
C ASN A 132 0.98 -3.45 3.03
N SER A 133 0.32 -2.90 2.01
CA SER A 133 -0.54 -1.72 2.14
C SER A 133 -1.89 -2.00 2.80
N SER A 134 -2.32 -3.27 2.84
CA SER A 134 -3.64 -3.66 3.34
C SER A 134 -3.94 -3.20 4.78
N PRO A 135 -3.02 -3.31 5.77
CA PRO A 135 -3.27 -2.84 7.13
C PRO A 135 -3.48 -1.33 7.20
N ALA A 136 -2.64 -0.53 6.53
CA ALA A 136 -2.79 0.92 6.47
C ALA A 136 -4.16 1.31 5.91
N LEU A 137 -4.58 0.68 4.81
CA LEU A 137 -5.90 0.94 4.21
C LEU A 137 -7.06 0.52 5.13
N ALA A 138 -6.92 -0.61 5.84
CA ALA A 138 -7.93 -1.08 6.79
C ALA A 138 -8.14 -0.11 7.95
N VAL A 139 -7.10 0.63 8.37
CA VAL A 139 -7.20 1.66 9.41
C VAL A 139 -7.64 3.01 8.82
N ALA A 140 -7.12 3.39 7.66
CA ALA A 140 -7.43 4.66 7.01
C ALA A 140 -8.91 4.77 6.64
N PHE A 141 -9.50 3.70 6.12
CA PHE A 141 -10.87 3.67 5.64
C PHE A 141 -11.91 4.08 6.71
N PRO A 142 -12.00 3.44 7.88
CA PRO A 142 -12.98 3.84 8.90
C PRO A 142 -12.70 5.24 9.45
N ALA A 143 -11.43 5.65 9.57
CA ALA A 143 -11.06 6.98 10.05
C ALA A 143 -11.57 8.09 9.10
N LEU A 144 -11.41 7.91 7.79
CA LEU A 144 -11.90 8.85 6.78
C LEU A 144 -13.44 8.88 6.72
N VAL A 145 -14.10 7.72 6.87
CA VAL A 145 -15.58 7.67 6.94
C VAL A 145 -16.10 8.44 8.16
N ALA A 146 -15.47 8.28 9.33
CA ALA A 146 -15.84 9.02 10.54
C ALA A 146 -15.67 10.54 10.35
N GLN A 147 -14.54 10.96 9.76
CA GLN A 147 -14.28 12.37 9.49
C GLN A 147 -15.27 12.96 8.48
N GLY A 148 -15.60 12.23 7.42
CA GLY A 148 -16.60 12.65 6.44
C GLY A 148 -17.99 12.87 7.05
N ARG A 149 -18.39 12.01 8.00
CA ARG A 149 -19.65 12.17 8.74
C ARG A 149 -19.68 13.44 9.59
N LEU A 150 -18.58 13.72 10.30
CA LEU A 150 -18.45 14.95 11.09
C LEU A 150 -18.54 16.19 10.19
N MET A 151 -17.85 16.18 9.05
CA MET A 151 -17.88 17.31 8.11
C MET A 151 -19.25 17.53 7.49
N SER A 152 -19.96 16.46 7.16
CA SER A 152 -21.35 16.54 6.69
C SER A 152 -22.27 17.15 7.76
N HIS A 153 -22.13 16.74 9.01
CA HIS A 153 -22.91 17.29 10.13
C HIS A 153 -22.66 18.79 10.30
N TRP A 154 -21.39 19.22 10.32
CA TRP A 154 -21.04 20.64 10.43
C TRP A 154 -21.49 21.46 9.23
N ALA A 155 -21.46 20.89 8.04
CA ALA A 155 -22.02 21.54 6.86
C ALA A 155 -23.53 21.77 7.03
N SER A 156 -24.29 20.79 7.54
CA SER A 156 -25.72 20.96 7.83
C SER A 156 -25.97 22.05 8.88
N VAL A 157 -25.22 22.06 9.98
CA VAL A 157 -25.33 23.10 11.02
C VAL A 157 -25.08 24.48 10.41
N LYS A 158 -24.00 24.62 9.63
CA LYS A 158 -23.64 25.90 9.02
C LYS A 158 -24.66 26.37 7.99
N THR A 159 -25.25 25.44 7.24
CA THR A 159 -26.37 25.77 6.34
C THR A 159 -27.56 26.33 7.12
N LEU A 160 -27.94 25.72 8.25
CA LEU A 160 -29.04 26.21 9.09
C LEU A 160 -28.72 27.59 9.69
N GLU A 161 -27.49 27.78 10.19
CA GLU A 161 -27.04 29.08 10.70
C GLU A 161 -27.12 30.16 9.62
N LEU A 162 -26.65 29.86 8.40
CA LEU A 162 -26.71 30.81 7.30
C LEU A 162 -28.15 31.11 6.88
N SER A 163 -29.02 30.10 6.80
CA SER A 163 -30.44 30.29 6.48
C SER A 163 -31.17 31.14 7.52
N PHE A 164 -30.81 31.05 8.80
CA PHE A 164 -31.37 31.88 9.86
C PHE A 164 -31.14 33.38 9.63
N TRP A 165 -30.00 33.76 9.02
CA TRP A 165 -29.67 35.16 8.74
C TRP A 165 -30.18 35.68 7.40
N VAL A 166 -30.82 34.82 6.58
CA VAL A 166 -31.34 35.20 5.26
C VAL A 166 -32.87 35.22 5.29
N PRO A 167 -33.51 36.40 5.48
CA PRO A 167 -34.97 36.52 5.65
C PRO A 167 -35.80 36.12 4.42
N GLU A 168 -35.15 35.92 3.27
CA GLU A 168 -35.78 35.48 2.01
C GLU A 168 -36.08 33.98 2.00
N VAL A 169 -35.43 33.18 2.85
CA VAL A 169 -35.62 31.72 2.90
C VAL A 169 -36.95 31.33 3.58
N GLU A 170 -37.52 32.21 4.41
CA GLU A 170 -38.80 31.99 5.12
C GLU A 170 -40.04 32.39 4.30
N ARG A 171 -39.89 33.05 3.15
CA ARG A 171 -41.02 33.44 2.30
C ARG A 171 -41.19 32.41 1.17
N PRO A 172 -42.32 31.67 1.12
CA PRO A 172 -42.56 30.65 0.09
C PRO A 172 -42.66 31.23 -1.33
#